data_AF-K1T436-F1
#
_entry.id   AF-K1T436-F1
#
_cell.length_a   1.000
_cell.length_b   1.000
_cell.length_c   1.000
_cell.angle_alpha   90.00
_cell.angle_beta   90.00
_cell.angle_gamma   90.00
#
_symmetry.space_group_name_H-M   'P 1'
#
loop_
_entity.id
_entity.type
_entity.pdbx_description
1 polymer ?
#
loop_
_entity_poly.entity_id
_entity_poly.type
_entity_poly.pdbx_seq_one_letter_code
_entity_poly.pdbx_strand_id
1 'polypeptide(L)'
;EEKESKRNRRDAYEGLRAQFMLEVKNRLLPVVDDVKAFRDWVEKEAAAFRAVMREYGQLRKDEQASFTIVDGDMKLEVRSNKVKSFDERADLAAERLVDYLKRYAMGRELGTDDPMYQLGMTMIERNRQGDLDYKSVSKLYELEDRFDSEYTEIMDLFRESNVVYKTAVN
;
A
#
# COMPACT_ATOMS: atom_id res chain seq x y z
N GLU A 1 -3.97 -41.81 -39.28
CA GLU A 1 -3.32 -42.42 -38.10
C GLU A 1 -2.23 -41.55 -37.46
N GLU A 2 -1.15 -41.13 -38.16
CA GLU A 2 -0.08 -40.34 -37.51
C GLU A 2 -0.50 -38.97 -36.92
N LYS A 3 -1.40 -38.23 -37.61
CA LYS A 3 -1.89 -36.93 -37.14
C LYS A 3 -2.78 -37.06 -35.89
N GLU A 4 -3.51 -38.16 -35.78
CA GLU A 4 -4.42 -38.45 -34.67
C GLU A 4 -3.64 -38.93 -33.44
N SER A 5 -2.61 -39.76 -33.64
CA SER A 5 -1.65 -40.15 -32.59
C SER A 5 -0.90 -38.95 -31.99
N LYS A 6 -0.46 -38.00 -32.82
CA LYS A 6 0.18 -36.75 -32.34
C LYS A 6 -0.78 -35.88 -31.53
N ARG A 7 -2.05 -35.81 -31.92
CA ARG A 7 -3.08 -35.04 -31.22
C ARG A 7 -3.40 -35.66 -29.85
N ASN A 8 -3.62 -36.98 -29.79
CA ASN A 8 -3.81 -37.70 -28.53
C ASN A 8 -2.61 -37.56 -27.57
N ARG A 9 -1.38 -37.59 -28.09
CA ARG A 9 -0.19 -37.45 -27.27
C ARG A 9 -0.04 -36.04 -26.69
N ARG A 10 -0.49 -35.02 -27.43
CA ARG A 10 -0.56 -33.64 -26.97
C ARG A 10 -1.64 -33.46 -25.91
N ASP A 11 -2.85 -33.97 -26.15
CA ASP A 11 -3.97 -33.87 -25.20
C ASP A 11 -3.65 -34.61 -23.89
N ALA A 12 -2.99 -35.77 -23.96
CA ALA A 12 -2.52 -36.50 -22.79
C ALA A 12 -1.45 -35.72 -21.99
N TYR A 13 -0.50 -35.07 -22.69
CA TYR A 13 0.51 -34.24 -22.04
C TYR A 13 -0.10 -32.98 -21.40
N GLU A 14 -1.03 -32.31 -22.10
CA GLU A 14 -1.74 -31.14 -21.57
C GLU A 14 -2.60 -31.53 -20.35
N GLY A 15 -3.22 -32.71 -20.35
CA GLY A 15 -3.92 -33.28 -19.20
C GLY A 15 -3.01 -33.56 -18.00
N LEU A 16 -1.87 -34.22 -18.22
CA LEU A 16 -0.86 -34.46 -17.17
C LEU A 16 -0.31 -33.14 -16.61
N ARG A 17 -0.05 -32.15 -17.46
CA ARG A 17 0.40 -30.82 -17.05
C ARG A 17 -0.65 -30.11 -16.19
N ALA A 18 -1.91 -30.16 -16.60
CA ALA A 18 -3.01 -29.55 -15.84
C ALA A 18 -3.19 -30.22 -14.47
N GLN A 19 -3.13 -31.55 -14.41
CA GLN A 19 -3.22 -32.30 -13.17
C GLN A 19 -2.04 -31.98 -12.22
N PHE A 20 -0.82 -31.96 -12.74
CA PHE A 20 0.36 -31.60 -11.95
C PHE A 20 0.25 -30.18 -11.35
N MET A 21 -0.17 -29.20 -12.16
CA MET A 21 -0.37 -27.83 -11.67
C MET A 21 -1.48 -27.73 -10.61
N LEU A 22 -2.54 -28.53 -10.75
CA LEU A 22 -3.62 -28.61 -9.76
C LEU A 22 -3.11 -29.20 -8.43
N GLU A 23 -2.32 -30.27 -8.48
CA GLU A 23 -1.71 -30.87 -7.29
C GLU A 23 -0.76 -29.91 -6.58
N VAL A 24 0.07 -29.18 -7.33
CA VAL A 24 0.96 -28.15 -6.77
C VAL A 24 0.13 -27.06 -6.08
N LYS A 25 -0.93 -26.57 -6.73
CA LYS A 25 -1.82 -25.55 -6.13
C LYS A 25 -2.48 -26.06 -4.86
N ASN A 26 -2.97 -27.30 -4.86
CA ASN A 26 -3.62 -27.90 -3.70
C ASN A 26 -2.67 -28.11 -2.51
N ARG A 27 -1.37 -28.27 -2.74
CA ARG A 27 -0.36 -28.31 -1.67
C ARG A 27 0.10 -26.94 -1.23
N LEU A 28 0.17 -25.97 -2.15
CA LEU A 28 0.63 -24.62 -1.86
C LEU A 28 -0.39 -23.82 -1.06
N LEU A 29 -1.68 -23.91 -1.40
CA LEU A 29 -2.72 -23.10 -0.76
C LEU A 29 -2.78 -23.33 0.77
N PRO A 30 -2.78 -24.57 1.29
CA PRO A 30 -2.74 -24.81 2.74
C PRO A 30 -1.50 -24.19 3.40
N VAL A 31 -0.31 -24.33 2.80
CA VAL A 31 0.92 -23.76 3.35
C VAL A 31 0.84 -22.23 3.41
N VAL A 32 0.27 -21.60 2.37
CA VAL A 32 0.06 -20.14 2.36
C VAL A 32 -0.92 -19.73 3.47
N ASP A 33 -1.98 -20.50 3.67
CA ASP A 33 -2.97 -20.24 4.71
C ASP A 33 -2.39 -20.45 6.12
N ASP A 34 -1.57 -21.49 6.32
CA ASP A 34 -0.85 -21.75 7.57
C ASP A 34 0.13 -20.61 7.90
N VAL A 35 0.88 -20.13 6.91
CA VAL A 35 1.81 -18.99 7.09
C VAL A 35 1.07 -17.70 7.43
N LYS A 36 -0.08 -17.45 6.79
CA LYS A 36 -0.94 -16.30 7.14
C LYS A 36 -1.48 -16.43 8.56
N ALA A 37 -2.01 -17.60 8.91
CA ALA A 37 -2.54 -17.87 10.25
C ALA A 37 -1.45 -17.71 11.32
N PHE A 38 -0.24 -18.19 11.06
CA PHE A 38 0.91 -18.01 11.94
C PHE A 38 1.26 -16.53 12.11
N ARG A 39 1.33 -15.75 11.02
CA ARG A 39 1.57 -14.31 11.10
C ARG A 39 0.50 -13.61 11.94
N ASP A 40 -0.78 -13.88 11.68
CA ASP A 40 -1.89 -13.25 12.40
C ASP A 40 -1.87 -13.61 13.89
N TRP A 41 -1.46 -14.82 14.23
CA TRP A 41 -1.24 -15.24 15.61
C TRP A 41 -0.08 -14.47 16.26
N VAL A 42 1.09 -14.40 15.60
CA VAL A 42 2.25 -13.64 16.10
C VAL A 42 1.91 -12.16 16.32
N GLU A 43 1.15 -11.52 15.42
CA GLU A 43 0.72 -10.13 15.59
C GLU A 43 -0.16 -9.93 16.83
N LYS A 44 -1.09 -10.86 17.09
CA LYS A 44 -1.97 -10.82 18.28
C LYS A 44 -1.19 -11.03 19.56
N GLU A 45 -0.32 -12.05 19.61
CA GLU A 45 0.51 -12.33 20.78
C GLU A 45 1.51 -11.21 21.04
N ALA A 46 2.11 -10.63 20.00
CA ALA A 46 3.00 -9.47 20.13
C ALA A 46 2.26 -8.26 20.72
N ALA A 47 1.00 -8.01 20.32
CA ALA A 47 0.18 -6.95 20.89
C ALA A 47 -0.17 -7.21 22.36
N ALA A 48 -0.53 -8.44 22.72
CA ALA A 48 -0.79 -8.84 24.11
C ALA A 48 0.47 -8.72 24.97
N PHE A 49 1.61 -9.21 24.47
CA PHE A 49 2.90 -9.13 25.15
C PHE A 49 3.35 -7.67 25.35
N ARG A 50 3.04 -6.77 24.40
CA ARG A 50 3.26 -5.34 24.57
C ARG A 50 2.44 -4.75 25.71
N ALA A 51 1.18 -5.16 25.88
CA ALA A 51 0.36 -4.72 27.01
C ALA A 51 0.97 -5.16 28.34
N VAL A 52 1.44 -6.41 28.41
CA VAL A 52 2.18 -6.93 29.58
C VAL A 52 3.46 -6.13 29.82
N MET A 53 4.31 -5.91 28.80
CA MET A 53 5.53 -5.10 28.96
C MET A 53 5.28 -3.66 29.44
N ARG A 54 4.11 -3.09 29.09
CA ARG A 54 3.67 -1.78 29.58
C ARG A 54 3.36 -1.80 31.08
N GLU A 55 2.62 -2.81 31.53
CA GLU A 55 2.27 -3.00 32.95
C GLU A 55 3.51 -3.27 33.82
N TYR A 56 4.47 -4.03 33.29
CA TYR A 56 5.73 -4.33 33.97
C TYR A 56 6.77 -3.20 33.89
N GLY A 57 6.45 -2.05 33.27
CA GLY A 57 7.31 -0.87 33.23
C GLY A 57 8.59 -1.02 32.39
N GLN A 58 8.67 -2.03 31.51
CA GLN A 58 9.85 -2.27 30.67
C GLN A 58 9.90 -1.38 29.42
N LEU A 59 8.84 -0.62 29.13
CA LEU A 59 8.82 0.34 28.04
C LEU A 59 9.49 1.64 28.45
N ARG A 60 10.58 2.03 27.75
CA ARG A 60 11.29 3.30 27.97
C ARG A 60 10.42 4.54 27.73
N LYS A 61 9.36 4.41 26.91
CA LYS A 61 8.34 5.44 26.64
C LYS A 61 6.98 4.77 26.48
N ASP A 62 5.96 5.37 27.08
CA ASP A 62 4.56 4.87 27.06
C ASP A 62 3.99 4.68 25.64
N GLU A 63 4.50 5.45 24.67
CA GLU A 63 4.04 5.45 23.28
C GLU A 63 4.85 4.54 22.35
N GLN A 64 5.91 3.89 22.84
CA GLN A 64 6.82 3.11 22.00
C GLN A 64 6.13 1.84 21.46
N ALA A 65 5.99 1.77 20.14
CA ALA A 65 5.32 0.67 19.45
C ALA A 65 6.26 -0.41 18.90
N SER A 66 7.56 -0.14 18.88
CA SER A 66 8.58 -1.11 18.49
C SER A 66 9.28 -1.68 19.71
N PHE A 67 9.46 -2.99 19.76
CA PHE A 67 10.14 -3.68 20.85
C PHE A 67 10.89 -4.91 20.34
N THR A 68 11.81 -5.39 21.16
CA THR A 68 12.62 -6.57 20.86
C THR A 68 12.53 -7.53 22.03
N ILE A 69 12.18 -8.78 21.74
CA ILE A 69 12.19 -9.88 22.70
C ILE A 69 13.38 -10.76 22.34
N VAL A 70 14.24 -11.05 23.32
CA VAL A 70 15.35 -11.99 23.18
C VAL A 70 15.15 -13.06 24.24
N ASP A 71 15.05 -14.31 23.82
CA ASP A 71 15.01 -15.48 24.71
C ASP A 71 15.90 -16.58 24.14
N GLY A 72 16.97 -16.92 24.86
CA GLY A 72 17.96 -17.91 24.44
C GLY A 72 18.61 -17.61 23.07
N ASP A 73 18.36 -18.49 22.10
CA ASP A 73 18.84 -18.43 20.73
C ASP A 73 17.89 -17.70 19.77
N MET A 74 16.72 -17.28 20.24
CA MET A 74 15.70 -16.60 19.43
C MET A 74 15.58 -15.11 19.77
N LYS A 75 15.44 -14.31 18.70
CA LYS A 75 15.18 -12.87 18.77
C LYS A 75 13.97 -12.54 17.92
N LEU A 76 12.93 -11.98 18.53
CA LEU A 76 11.78 -11.39 17.85
C LEU A 76 11.89 -9.87 17.90
N GLU A 77 11.87 -9.23 16.73
CA GLU A 77 11.94 -7.78 16.61
C GLU A 77 10.67 -7.25 15.94
N VAL A 78 9.83 -6.56 16.72
CA VAL A 78 8.59 -5.95 16.23
C VAL A 78 8.90 -4.49 15.92
N ARG A 79 8.86 -4.11 14.63
CA ARG A 79 9.08 -2.73 14.19
C ARG A 79 7.77 -2.12 13.72
N SER A 80 7.37 -1.06 14.41
CA SER A 80 6.21 -0.25 14.06
C SER A 80 6.68 1.04 13.41
N ASN A 81 6.33 1.27 12.15
CA ASN A 81 6.53 2.57 11.52
C ASN A 81 5.22 3.35 11.56
N LYS A 82 5.29 4.61 12.02
CA LYS A 82 4.21 5.58 11.81
C LYS A 82 4.22 5.93 10.33
N VAL A 83 3.28 5.38 9.56
CA VAL A 83 3.08 5.75 8.15
C VAL A 83 2.09 6.91 8.12
N LYS A 84 2.49 8.00 7.48
CA LYS A 84 1.59 9.12 7.19
C LYS A 84 0.56 8.64 6.19
N SER A 85 -0.72 8.72 6.56
CA SER A 85 -1.84 8.39 5.68
C SER A 85 -2.71 9.62 5.54
N PHE A 86 -3.42 9.69 4.44
CA PHE A 86 -4.41 10.73 4.26
C PHE A 86 -5.78 10.25 4.74
N ASP A 87 -6.59 11.17 5.27
CA ASP A 87 -8.00 10.93 5.55
C ASP A 87 -8.91 11.31 4.36
N GLU A 88 -10.21 11.16 4.56
CA GLU A 88 -11.29 11.49 3.60
C GLU A 88 -11.23 12.91 3.03
N ARG A 89 -10.57 13.87 3.70
CA ARG A 89 -10.41 15.25 3.15
C ARG A 89 -9.41 15.28 2.00
N ALA A 90 -8.47 14.35 1.93
CA ALA A 90 -7.56 14.24 0.79
C ALA A 90 -8.27 13.74 -0.47
N ASP A 91 -9.35 12.98 -0.32
CA ASP A 91 -10.17 12.57 -1.47
C ASP A 91 -10.83 13.79 -2.11
N LEU A 92 -11.38 14.68 -1.28
CA LEU A 92 -11.92 15.97 -1.73
C LEU A 92 -10.84 16.88 -2.33
N ALA A 93 -9.64 16.92 -1.72
CA ALA A 93 -8.51 17.69 -2.25
C ALA A 93 -8.06 17.15 -3.62
N ALA A 94 -8.02 15.84 -3.80
CA ALA A 94 -7.68 15.20 -5.07
C ALA A 94 -8.70 15.52 -6.16
N GLU A 95 -10.00 15.46 -5.85
CA GLU A 95 -11.06 15.84 -6.80
C GLU A 95 -10.94 17.30 -7.24
N ARG A 96 -10.75 18.22 -6.28
CA ARG A 96 -10.53 19.65 -6.58
C ARG A 96 -9.27 19.88 -7.41
N LEU A 97 -8.19 19.13 -7.12
CA LEU A 97 -6.95 19.21 -7.89
C LEU A 97 -7.16 18.78 -9.34
N VAL A 98 -7.90 17.70 -9.57
CA VAL A 98 -8.22 17.22 -10.93
C VAL A 98 -9.02 18.28 -11.68
N ASP A 99 -10.03 18.87 -11.06
CA ASP A 99 -10.88 19.88 -11.71
C ASP A 99 -10.14 21.19 -11.98
N TYR A 100 -9.23 21.59 -11.08
CA TYR A 100 -8.32 22.71 -11.31
C TYR A 100 -7.39 22.42 -12.50
N LEU A 101 -6.71 21.26 -12.51
CA LEU A 101 -5.79 20.89 -13.57
C LEU A 101 -6.50 20.72 -14.92
N LYS A 102 -7.72 20.18 -14.95
CA LYS A 102 -8.54 20.12 -16.18
C LYS A 102 -8.83 21.50 -16.75
N ARG A 103 -9.27 22.45 -15.91
CA ARG A 103 -9.51 23.84 -16.33
C ARG A 103 -8.23 24.49 -16.85
N TYR A 104 -7.13 24.28 -16.14
CA TYR A 104 -5.81 24.79 -16.51
C TYR A 104 -5.34 24.22 -17.87
N ALA A 105 -5.52 22.92 -18.11
CA ALA A 105 -5.10 22.26 -19.33
C ALA A 105 -5.98 22.61 -20.53
N MET A 106 -7.30 22.78 -20.34
CA MET A 106 -8.23 23.23 -21.39
C MET A 106 -7.95 24.66 -21.86
N GLY A 107 -7.37 25.51 -21.01
CA GLY A 107 -6.91 26.85 -21.39
C GLY A 107 -5.68 26.87 -22.30
N ARG A 108 -5.03 25.71 -22.52
CA ARG A 108 -3.82 25.55 -23.35
C ARG A 108 -4.10 24.68 -24.56
N GLU A 109 -3.38 24.92 -25.66
CA GLU A 109 -3.53 24.16 -26.91
C GLU A 109 -3.25 22.65 -26.77
N LEU A 110 -2.54 22.23 -25.70
CA LEU A 110 -2.22 20.82 -25.44
C LEU A 110 -3.35 20.02 -24.75
N GLY A 111 -4.36 20.66 -24.15
CA GLY A 111 -5.45 19.94 -23.47
C GLY A 111 -4.93 18.91 -22.45
N THR A 112 -5.46 17.68 -22.47
CA THR A 112 -5.06 16.59 -21.55
C THR A 112 -3.63 16.08 -21.76
N ASP A 113 -2.97 16.46 -22.85
CA ASP A 113 -1.57 16.14 -23.11
C ASP A 113 -0.61 17.16 -22.49
N ASP A 114 -1.12 18.17 -21.77
CA ASP A 114 -0.26 19.08 -21.02
C ASP A 114 0.54 18.30 -19.96
N PRO A 115 1.89 18.41 -19.96
CA PRO A 115 2.75 17.69 -19.02
C PRO A 115 2.40 17.92 -17.55
N MET A 116 1.79 19.05 -17.22
CA MET A 116 1.38 19.39 -15.85
C MET A 116 0.12 18.64 -15.43
N TYR A 117 -0.84 18.47 -16.35
CA TYR A 117 -2.03 17.65 -16.10
C TYR A 117 -1.63 16.20 -15.84
N GLN A 118 -0.75 15.66 -16.68
CA GLN A 118 -0.23 14.28 -16.53
C GLN A 118 0.56 14.13 -15.22
N LEU A 119 1.43 15.08 -14.90
CA LEU A 119 2.19 15.07 -13.65
C LEU A 119 1.26 15.09 -12.43
N GLY A 120 0.26 15.97 -12.42
CA GLY A 120 -0.71 16.05 -11.33
C GLY A 120 -1.51 14.75 -11.16
N MET A 121 -1.96 14.14 -12.27
CA MET A 121 -2.64 12.84 -12.26
C MET A 121 -1.76 11.72 -11.69
N THR A 122 -0.46 11.69 -12.03
CA THR A 122 0.49 10.72 -11.46
C THR A 122 0.71 10.96 -9.96
N MET A 123 0.76 12.21 -9.51
CA MET A 123 1.05 12.53 -8.10
C MET A 123 -0.09 12.17 -7.14
N ILE A 124 -1.33 12.10 -7.64
CA ILE A 124 -2.52 11.64 -6.89
C ILE A 124 -2.94 10.21 -7.23
N GLU A 125 -2.08 9.44 -7.91
CA GLU A 125 -2.36 8.04 -8.22
C GLU A 125 -2.44 7.22 -6.93
N ARG A 126 -3.53 6.44 -6.79
CA ARG A 126 -3.75 5.58 -5.64
C ARG A 126 -2.99 4.26 -5.83
N ASN A 127 -2.46 3.73 -4.74
CA ASN A 127 -1.86 2.39 -4.74
C ASN A 127 -2.94 1.30 -4.87
N ARG A 128 -2.53 0.01 -4.95
CA ARG A 128 -3.47 -1.13 -5.00
C ARG A 128 -4.43 -1.24 -3.82
N GLN A 129 -4.13 -0.58 -2.70
CA GLN A 129 -4.96 -0.54 -1.50
C GLN A 129 -5.92 0.67 -1.49
N GLY A 130 -5.86 1.55 -2.50
CA GLY A 130 -6.68 2.76 -2.59
C GLY A 130 -6.11 3.97 -1.86
N ASP A 131 -4.91 3.86 -1.27
CA ASP A 131 -4.27 4.94 -0.51
C ASP A 131 -3.44 5.84 -1.44
N LEU A 132 -3.43 7.15 -1.15
CA LEU A 132 -2.54 8.13 -1.78
C LEU A 132 -1.11 8.01 -1.22
N ASP A 133 -0.12 8.16 -2.08
CA ASP A 133 1.28 8.16 -1.66
C ASP A 133 1.73 9.55 -1.15
N TYR A 134 2.17 9.60 0.10
CA TYR A 134 2.63 10.84 0.73
C TYR A 134 3.79 11.50 0.00
N LYS A 135 4.74 10.74 -0.56
CA LYS A 135 5.88 11.33 -1.27
C LYS A 135 5.45 11.95 -2.58
N SER A 136 4.55 11.28 -3.31
CA SER A 136 3.96 11.82 -4.53
C SER A 136 3.18 13.11 -4.26
N VAL A 137 2.28 13.12 -3.26
CA VAL A 137 1.54 14.32 -2.88
C VAL A 137 2.47 15.42 -2.38
N SER A 138 3.55 15.09 -1.66
CA SER A 138 4.49 16.11 -1.15
C SER A 138 5.18 16.93 -2.24
N LYS A 139 5.35 16.36 -3.44
CA LYS A 139 5.91 17.08 -4.59
C LYS A 139 4.94 18.12 -5.16
N LEU A 140 3.64 17.98 -4.91
CA LEU A 140 2.65 19.00 -5.30
C LEU A 140 2.83 20.27 -4.48
N TYR A 141 3.21 20.16 -3.20
CA TYR A 141 3.51 21.33 -2.37
C TYR A 141 4.67 22.16 -2.91
N GLU A 142 5.67 21.53 -3.55
CA GLU A 142 6.80 22.23 -4.16
C GLU A 142 6.40 23.07 -5.38
N LEU A 143 5.19 22.87 -5.91
CA LEU A 143 4.67 23.60 -7.05
C LEU A 143 3.79 24.79 -6.65
N GLU A 144 3.50 24.99 -5.36
CA GLU A 144 2.64 26.09 -4.86
C GLU A 144 3.07 27.46 -5.40
N ASP A 145 4.38 27.73 -5.44
CA ASP A 145 4.93 29.01 -5.93
C ASP A 145 4.69 29.28 -7.43
N ARG A 146 4.24 28.26 -8.18
CA ARG A 146 4.03 28.34 -9.64
C ARG A 146 2.57 28.51 -10.02
N PHE A 147 1.65 28.40 -9.07
CA PHE A 147 0.21 28.45 -9.29
C PHE A 147 -0.44 29.60 -8.51
N ASP A 148 -1.76 29.73 -8.66
CA ASP A 148 -2.58 30.75 -8.02
C ASP A 148 -3.08 30.31 -6.63
N SER A 149 -3.84 31.20 -5.99
CA SER A 149 -4.39 30.98 -4.65
C SER A 149 -5.31 29.77 -4.56
N GLU A 150 -6.02 29.43 -5.65
CA GLU A 150 -6.90 28.25 -5.70
C GLU A 150 -6.09 26.94 -5.54
N TYR A 151 -4.91 26.86 -6.16
CA TYR A 151 -4.01 25.71 -5.95
C TYR A 151 -3.51 25.61 -4.51
N THR A 152 -3.21 26.76 -3.89
CA THR A 152 -2.74 26.82 -2.50
C THR A 152 -3.80 26.30 -1.54
N GLU A 153 -5.07 26.66 -1.74
CA GLU A 153 -6.21 26.15 -0.95
C GLU A 153 -6.37 24.62 -1.07
N ILE A 154 -6.12 24.06 -2.27
CA ILE A 154 -6.15 22.61 -2.49
C ILE A 154 -5.00 21.93 -1.74
N MET A 155 -3.81 22.53 -1.74
CA MET A 155 -2.66 22.01 -1.00
C MET A 155 -2.86 22.08 0.52
N ASP A 156 -3.52 23.12 1.02
CA ASP A 156 -3.86 23.22 2.45
C ASP A 156 -4.81 22.10 2.88
N LEU A 157 -5.77 21.71 2.05
CA LEU A 157 -6.60 20.53 2.32
C LEU A 157 -5.78 19.22 2.36
N PHE A 158 -4.77 19.08 1.49
CA PHE A 158 -3.83 17.95 1.56
C PHE A 158 -2.95 18.00 2.82
N ARG A 159 -2.54 19.19 3.29
CA ARG A 159 -1.80 19.34 4.56
C ARG A 159 -2.67 19.01 5.77
N GLU A 160 -3.93 19.44 5.78
CA GLU A 160 -4.87 19.19 6.87
C GLU A 160 -5.30 17.72 6.96
N SER A 161 -5.42 17.05 5.82
CA SER A 161 -5.77 15.63 5.72
C SER A 161 -4.62 14.68 6.06
N ASN A 162 -3.39 15.19 6.22
CA ASN A 162 -2.24 14.39 6.58
C ASN A 162 -2.29 14.02 8.06
N VAL A 163 -2.90 12.88 8.35
CA VAL A 163 -3.00 12.33 9.70
C VAL A 163 -2.10 11.10 9.90
N VAL A 164 -1.34 11.10 10.98
CA VAL A 164 -0.43 10.01 11.35
C VAL A 164 -1.22 8.89 12.05
N TYR A 165 -2.12 8.20 11.35
CA TYR A 165 -2.92 7.12 11.95
C TYR A 165 -2.47 5.70 11.62
N LYS A 166 -1.79 5.46 10.49
CA LYS A 166 -1.49 4.09 10.08
C LYS A 166 -0.16 3.63 10.70
N THR A 167 -0.24 2.96 11.84
CA THR A 167 0.91 2.22 12.36
C THR A 167 1.07 0.97 11.51
N ALA A 168 1.98 0.99 10.54
CA ALA A 168 2.36 -0.22 9.83
C ALA A 168 3.29 -1.02 10.75
N VAL A 169 2.87 -2.21 11.15
CA VAL A 169 3.75 -3.20 11.76
C VAL A 169 4.42 -3.93 10.60
N ASN A 170 5.75 -3.85 10.52
CA ASN A 170 6.54 -4.57 9.50
C ASN A 170 6.96 -5.94 9.99
#